data_AF-A0A970M8B2-F1
#
_entry.id   AF-A0A970M8B2-F1
#
_cell.length_a   1.000
_cell.length_b   1.000
_cell.length_c   1.000
_cell.angle_alpha   90.00
_cell.angle_beta   90.00
_cell.angle_gamma   90.00
#
_symmetry.space_group_name_H-M   'P 1'
#
loop_
_entity.id
_entity.type
_entity.pdbx_description
1 polymer ?
#
loop_
_entity_poly.entity_id
_entity_poly.type
_entity_poly.pdbx_seq_one_letter_code
_entity_poly.pdbx_strand_id
1 'polypeptide(L)'
;GLGVPQLVRRSGALRVAEVVSEVPGQAGAVVLDLGFETRVQVKLTGVGGALAAGDLVQVAVSGTRGTRVNAAQRGYFYDGVLERVVDGDTVIAVVALGCGVTRRMRVRLKGVDAAPIETASGREADALVCKRLKPGDPVVLETFRADPYGRYLAHVFYWGSRRREKASAETILDKGCFLNQELLDAGLAVAR
;
A
#
# COMPACT_ATOMS: atom_id res chain seq x y z
N GLY A 1 13.28 -31.40 1.15
CA GLY A 1 12.13 -30.64 1.68
C GLY A 1 12.19 -29.26 1.07
N LEU A 2 11.12 -28.82 0.41
CA LEU A 2 11.07 -27.46 -0.16
C LEU A 2 10.94 -26.47 1.00
N GLY A 3 11.84 -25.49 1.08
CA GLY A 3 11.81 -24.46 2.12
C GLY A 3 10.59 -23.55 2.03
N VAL A 4 10.33 -22.76 3.08
CA VAL A 4 9.23 -21.79 3.09
C VAL A 4 9.42 -20.77 1.95
N PRO A 5 8.44 -20.57 1.06
CA PRO A 5 8.52 -19.59 -0.01
C PRO A 5 8.84 -18.18 0.53
N GLN A 6 9.73 -17.48 -0.17
CA GLN A 6 10.17 -16.13 0.19
C GLN A 6 9.59 -15.11 -0.79
N LEU A 7 8.73 -14.24 -0.29
CA LEU A 7 8.13 -13.15 -1.05
C LEU A 7 9.14 -12.00 -1.23
N VAL A 8 9.09 -11.35 -2.38
CA VAL A 8 9.99 -10.24 -2.70
C VAL A 8 9.48 -8.94 -2.09
N ARG A 9 10.25 -8.36 -1.16
CA ARG A 9 10.07 -6.97 -0.73
C ARG A 9 10.63 -6.04 -1.80
N ARG A 10 9.75 -5.28 -2.46
CA ARG A 10 10.17 -4.26 -3.43
C ARG A 10 10.43 -2.93 -2.72
N SER A 11 11.35 -2.14 -3.28
CA SER A 11 11.58 -0.76 -2.89
C SER A 11 10.79 0.19 -3.80
N GLY A 12 10.57 1.41 -3.32
CA GLY A 12 9.92 2.46 -4.09
C GLY A 12 9.61 3.67 -3.24
N ALA A 13 8.91 4.65 -3.83
CA ALA A 13 8.41 5.82 -3.11
C ALA A 13 6.92 5.67 -2.79
N LEU A 14 6.50 6.26 -1.68
CA LEU A 14 5.08 6.34 -1.31
C LEU A 14 4.35 7.35 -2.20
N ARG A 15 3.10 7.07 -2.55
CA ARG A 15 2.16 7.98 -3.24
C ARG A 15 2.73 8.53 -4.55
N VAL A 16 3.31 7.65 -5.35
CA VAL A 16 3.72 8.01 -6.71
C VAL A 16 2.49 8.02 -7.59
N ALA A 17 2.23 9.17 -8.21
CA ALA A 17 1.18 9.40 -9.18
C ALA A 17 1.78 9.59 -10.58
N GLU A 18 1.04 9.19 -11.59
CA GLU A 18 1.40 9.41 -12.99
C GLU A 18 0.65 10.62 -13.54
N VAL A 19 1.34 11.50 -14.24
CA VAL A 19 0.72 12.58 -15.00
C VAL A 19 0.04 11.95 -16.23
N VAL A 20 -1.28 12.02 -16.30
CA VAL A 20 -2.07 11.49 -17.42
C VAL A 20 -2.07 12.48 -18.58
N SER A 21 -2.30 13.76 -18.26
CA SER A 21 -2.36 14.84 -19.25
C SER A 21 -2.18 16.19 -18.58
N GLU A 22 -1.84 17.17 -19.39
CA GLU A 22 -2.08 18.58 -19.06
C GLU A 22 -3.59 18.87 -19.09
N VAL A 23 -4.00 19.95 -18.43
CA VAL A 23 -5.39 20.44 -18.46
C VAL A 23 -5.51 21.55 -19.50
N PRO A 24 -6.31 21.38 -20.57
CA PRO A 24 -6.52 22.42 -21.56
C PRO A 24 -6.98 23.74 -20.94
N GLY A 25 -6.32 24.84 -21.31
CA GLY A 25 -6.67 26.18 -20.83
C GLY A 25 -6.26 26.49 -19.39
N GLN A 26 -5.57 25.59 -18.69
CA GLN A 26 -5.10 25.83 -17.32
C GLN A 26 -3.58 25.61 -17.19
N ALA A 27 -2.82 26.69 -17.40
CA ALA A 27 -1.36 26.64 -17.36
C ALA A 27 -0.81 26.06 -16.05
N GLY A 28 -0.05 24.97 -16.17
CA GLY A 28 0.59 24.24 -15.08
C GLY A 28 -0.34 23.32 -14.28
N ALA A 29 -1.61 23.19 -14.65
CA ALA A 29 -2.51 22.18 -14.09
C ALA A 29 -2.40 20.87 -14.89
N VAL A 30 -2.43 19.76 -14.17
CA VAL A 30 -2.33 18.41 -14.73
C VAL A 30 -3.41 17.50 -14.15
N VAL A 31 -3.74 16.44 -14.89
CA VAL A 31 -4.50 15.31 -14.38
C VAL A 31 -3.52 14.26 -13.88
N LEU A 32 -3.60 13.92 -12.60
CA LEU A 32 -2.83 12.84 -12.00
C LEU A 32 -3.68 11.58 -11.87
N ASP A 33 -3.10 10.42 -12.18
CA ASP A 33 -3.59 9.12 -11.76
C ASP A 33 -2.95 8.76 -10.42
N LEU A 34 -3.76 8.75 -9.36
CA LEU A 34 -3.32 8.40 -8.01
C LEU A 34 -3.37 6.88 -7.76
N GLY A 35 -3.70 6.10 -8.78
CA GLY A 35 -4.04 4.69 -8.70
C GLY A 35 -5.51 4.45 -8.33
N PHE A 36 -5.91 3.17 -8.35
CA PHE A 36 -7.28 2.74 -8.07
C PHE A 36 -8.35 3.47 -8.90
N GLU A 37 -8.07 3.76 -10.17
CA GLU A 37 -9.00 4.49 -11.05
C GLU A 37 -9.36 5.89 -10.52
N THR A 38 -8.52 6.44 -9.63
CA THR A 38 -8.75 7.73 -8.98
C THR A 38 -7.88 8.78 -9.65
N ARG A 39 -8.52 9.70 -10.37
CA ARG A 39 -7.86 10.82 -11.03
C ARG A 39 -8.21 12.14 -10.37
N VAL A 40 -7.22 13.03 -10.27
CA VAL A 40 -7.41 14.38 -9.76
C VAL A 40 -6.82 15.40 -10.71
N GLN A 41 -7.53 16.51 -10.88
CA GLN A 41 -7.00 17.70 -11.53
C GLN A 41 -6.33 18.58 -10.47
N VAL A 42 -5.05 18.88 -10.64
CA VAL A 42 -4.27 19.62 -9.65
C VAL A 42 -3.21 20.50 -10.30
N LYS A 43 -2.94 21.65 -9.67
CA LYS A 43 -1.75 22.45 -9.93
C LYS A 43 -0.70 22.16 -8.88
N LEU A 44 0.27 21.31 -9.21
CA LEU A 44 1.32 20.91 -8.29
C LEU A 44 2.28 22.07 -7.99
N THR A 45 2.80 22.09 -6.77
CA THR A 45 3.85 23.01 -6.30
C THR A 45 5.09 22.22 -5.92
N GLY A 46 6.28 22.83 -6.02
CA GLY A 46 7.55 22.18 -5.67
C GLY A 46 8.09 21.19 -6.72
N VAL A 47 7.35 20.97 -7.81
CA VAL A 47 7.85 20.25 -8.99
C VAL A 47 8.66 21.20 -9.88
N GLY A 48 9.88 20.78 -10.23
CA GLY A 48 10.74 21.54 -11.14
C GLY A 48 10.33 21.33 -12.61
N GLY A 49 10.19 22.44 -13.34
CA GLY A 49 9.83 22.45 -14.76
C GLY A 49 8.37 22.10 -15.05
N ALA A 50 8.01 22.11 -16.33
CA ALA A 50 6.71 21.65 -16.78
C ALA A 50 6.56 20.13 -16.58
N LEU A 51 5.32 19.68 -16.37
CA LEU A 51 4.96 18.26 -16.31
C LEU A 51 4.29 17.86 -17.62
N ALA A 52 4.65 16.69 -18.13
CA ALA A 52 4.09 16.09 -19.33
C ALA A 52 3.49 14.71 -19.02
N ALA A 53 2.65 14.21 -19.93
CA ALA A 53 2.06 12.87 -19.80
C ALA A 53 3.16 11.79 -19.64
N GLY A 54 2.96 10.87 -18.71
CA GLY A 54 3.90 9.81 -18.35
C GLY A 54 4.92 10.20 -17.27
N ASP A 55 5.00 11.47 -16.89
CA ASP A 55 5.83 11.90 -15.75
C ASP A 55 5.35 11.27 -14.45
N LEU A 56 6.30 10.89 -13.59
CA LEU A 56 6.01 10.37 -12.26
C LEU A 56 6.30 11.42 -11.20
N VAL A 57 5.36 11.60 -10.29
CA VAL A 57 5.46 12.55 -9.19
C VAL A 57 5.07 11.88 -7.88
N GLN A 58 5.96 11.96 -6.89
CA GLN A 58 5.57 11.69 -5.51
C GLN A 58 4.77 12.89 -5.01
N VAL A 59 3.56 12.64 -4.53
CA VAL A 59 2.67 13.68 -3.99
C VAL A 59 2.60 13.63 -2.47
N ALA A 60 2.42 14.81 -1.86
CA ALA A 60 2.15 14.90 -0.43
C ALA A 60 0.81 14.24 -0.07
N VAL A 61 0.71 13.73 1.15
CA VAL A 61 -0.54 13.16 1.70
C VAL A 61 -1.69 14.16 1.57
N SER A 62 -1.45 15.43 1.86
CA SER A 62 -2.40 16.54 1.75
C SER A 62 -1.81 17.73 0.99
N GLY A 63 -2.67 18.52 0.36
CA GLY A 63 -2.28 19.70 -0.40
C GLY A 63 -1.70 19.35 -1.78
N THR A 64 -0.97 20.28 -2.39
CA THR A 64 -0.54 20.17 -3.80
C THR A 64 0.97 20.10 -3.98
N ARG A 65 1.73 19.83 -2.90
CA ARG A 65 3.19 19.68 -3.02
C ARG A 65 3.51 18.35 -3.70
N GLY A 66 4.42 18.36 -4.67
CA GLY A 66 4.93 17.18 -5.32
C GLY A 66 6.43 17.27 -5.61
N THR A 67 7.02 16.13 -5.93
CA THR A 67 8.43 16.05 -6.36
C THR A 67 8.53 14.99 -7.46
N ARG A 68 9.30 15.30 -8.52
CA ARG A 68 9.50 14.36 -9.63
C ARG A 68 10.28 13.15 -9.14
N VAL A 69 9.86 11.95 -9.56
CA VAL A 69 10.53 10.69 -9.24
C VAL A 69 10.86 9.92 -10.51
N ASN A 70 11.78 8.97 -10.42
CA ASN A 70 12.17 8.14 -11.56
C ASN A 70 11.37 6.83 -11.64
N ALA A 71 11.52 6.11 -12.75
CA ALA A 71 10.81 4.85 -12.99
C ALA A 71 11.17 3.74 -11.98
N ALA A 72 12.37 3.72 -11.41
CA ALA A 72 12.75 2.74 -10.39
C ALA A 72 12.00 2.97 -9.06
N GLN A 73 11.49 4.17 -8.84
CA GLN A 73 10.65 4.52 -7.69
C GLN A 73 9.16 4.27 -7.95
N ARG A 74 8.79 3.82 -9.17
CA ARG A 74 7.41 3.52 -9.55
C ARG A 74 6.92 2.27 -8.81
N GLY A 75 6.32 2.50 -7.65
CA GLY A 75 5.55 1.50 -6.93
C GLY A 75 4.26 2.09 -6.39
N TYR A 76 3.19 1.29 -6.40
CA TYR A 76 1.90 1.64 -5.84
C TYR A 76 1.91 1.43 -4.32
N PHE A 77 2.85 2.12 -3.66
CA PHE A 77 2.99 2.13 -2.20
C PHE A 77 2.17 3.27 -1.63
N TYR A 78 1.30 2.96 -0.67
CA TYR A 78 0.42 3.92 -0.03
C TYR A 78 0.53 3.82 1.49
N ASP A 79 0.53 4.98 2.14
CA ASP A 79 0.30 5.05 3.58
C ASP A 79 -1.12 4.58 3.86
N GLY A 80 -1.28 3.85 4.95
CA GLY A 80 -2.58 3.47 5.45
C GLY A 80 -2.63 3.50 6.95
N VAL A 81 -3.86 3.54 7.43
CA VAL A 81 -4.19 3.25 8.82
C VAL A 81 -5.09 2.03 8.80
N LEU A 82 -4.74 1.02 9.59
CA LEU A 82 -5.57 -0.17 9.72
C LEU A 82 -6.91 0.22 10.33
N GLU A 83 -8.01 -0.10 9.66
CA GLU A 83 -9.35 0.00 10.23
C GLU A 83 -9.67 -1.26 11.04
N ARG A 84 -9.51 -2.44 10.43
CA ARG A 84 -9.66 -3.74 11.10
C ARG A 84 -9.03 -4.88 10.32
N VAL A 85 -8.74 -5.96 11.04
CA VAL A 85 -8.50 -7.29 10.47
C VAL A 85 -9.84 -7.92 10.12
N VAL A 86 -9.91 -8.62 8.98
CA VAL A 86 -11.12 -9.38 8.60
C VAL A 86 -10.93 -10.87 8.86
N ASP A 87 -9.80 -11.41 8.40
CA ASP A 87 -9.39 -12.80 8.61
C ASP A 87 -7.87 -12.92 8.39
N GLY A 88 -7.36 -14.15 8.41
CA GLY A 88 -5.93 -14.47 8.31
C GLY A 88 -5.22 -13.98 7.04
N ASP A 89 -5.93 -13.60 5.98
CA ASP A 89 -5.32 -13.04 4.76
C ASP A 89 -6.00 -11.78 4.23
N THR A 90 -6.93 -11.18 4.99
CA THR A 90 -7.69 -10.02 4.54
C THR A 90 -7.76 -8.94 5.62
N VAL A 91 -7.46 -7.70 5.24
CA VAL A 91 -7.56 -6.52 6.11
C VAL A 91 -8.34 -5.40 5.44
N ILE A 92 -8.84 -4.47 6.26
CA ILE A 92 -9.40 -3.21 5.80
C ILE A 92 -8.55 -2.07 6.33
N ALA A 93 -8.11 -1.18 5.43
CA ALA A 93 -7.33 0.00 5.76
C ALA A 93 -7.90 1.23 5.07
N VAL A 94 -7.72 2.40 5.68
CA VAL A 94 -7.93 3.69 5.03
C VAL A 94 -6.58 4.14 4.49
N VAL A 95 -6.43 4.19 3.18
CA VAL A 95 -5.18 4.56 2.50
C VAL A 95 -5.19 5.99 2.03
N ALA A 96 -4.05 6.68 2.15
CA ALA A 96 -3.83 7.99 1.57
C ALA A 96 -3.23 7.85 0.17
N LEU A 97 -3.96 8.30 -0.85
CA LEU A 97 -3.49 8.27 -2.24
C LEU A 97 -2.62 9.50 -2.58
N GLY A 98 -2.71 10.54 -1.74
CA GLY A 98 -2.08 11.84 -1.95
C GLY A 98 -3.10 12.90 -2.34
N CYS A 99 -2.67 14.16 -2.35
CA CYS A 99 -3.51 15.31 -2.68
C CYS A 99 -4.78 15.45 -1.81
N GLY A 100 -4.74 14.95 -0.56
CA GLY A 100 -5.88 14.96 0.35
C GLY A 100 -6.91 13.86 0.07
N VAL A 101 -6.66 12.99 -0.91
CA VAL A 101 -7.55 11.88 -1.26
C VAL A 101 -7.22 10.68 -0.39
N THR A 102 -8.25 10.12 0.24
CA THR A 102 -8.17 8.85 0.95
C THR A 102 -9.18 7.86 0.40
N ARG A 103 -8.90 6.57 0.57
CA ARG A 103 -9.81 5.51 0.17
C ARG A 103 -9.86 4.41 1.22
N ARG A 104 -11.06 3.99 1.59
CA ARG A 104 -11.26 2.78 2.40
C ARG A 104 -11.13 1.56 1.49
N MET A 105 -10.20 0.67 1.83
CA MET A 105 -9.84 -0.47 1.00
C MET A 105 -9.90 -1.77 1.78
N ARG A 106 -10.61 -2.76 1.24
CA ARG A 106 -10.49 -4.16 1.63
C ARG A 106 -9.42 -4.81 0.73
N VAL A 107 -8.33 -5.27 1.32
CA VAL A 107 -7.21 -5.87 0.57
C VAL A 107 -6.94 -7.28 1.05
N ARG A 108 -6.67 -8.17 0.10
CA ARG A 108 -6.20 -9.53 0.38
C ARG A 108 -4.68 -9.55 0.27
N LEU A 109 -4.03 -10.26 1.19
CA LEU A 109 -2.60 -10.39 1.22
C LEU A 109 -2.12 -11.15 -0.03
N LYS A 110 -1.30 -10.50 -0.85
CA LYS A 110 -0.74 -11.09 -2.06
C LYS A 110 0.25 -12.19 -1.70
N GLY A 111 0.22 -13.28 -2.47
CA GLY A 111 1.20 -14.36 -2.36
C GLY A 111 0.95 -15.33 -1.21
N VAL A 112 -0.14 -15.14 -0.46
CA VAL A 112 -0.52 -15.99 0.68
C VAL A 112 -1.99 -16.37 0.58
N ASP A 113 -2.32 -17.57 1.03
CA ASP A 113 -3.67 -18.09 1.14
C ASP A 113 -3.83 -18.70 2.52
N ALA A 114 -4.56 -18.00 3.39
CA ALA A 114 -4.89 -18.51 4.73
C ALA A 114 -6.11 -19.44 4.64
N ALA A 115 -6.18 -20.42 5.53
CA ALA A 115 -7.34 -21.30 5.61
C ALA A 115 -8.61 -20.50 6.01
N PRO A 116 -9.82 -20.97 5.65
CA PRO A 116 -11.06 -20.31 6.03
C PRO A 116 -11.16 -20.10 7.55
N ILE A 117 -11.72 -18.96 7.98
CA ILE A 117 -11.80 -18.58 9.40
C ILE A 117 -12.53 -19.61 10.29
N GLU A 118 -13.38 -20.45 9.70
CA GLU A 118 -14.11 -21.52 10.42
C GLU A 118 -13.21 -22.72 10.78
N THR A 119 -12.02 -22.83 10.21
CA THR A 119 -11.06 -23.89 10.54
C THR A 119 -10.17 -23.48 11.72
N ALA A 120 -9.54 -24.46 12.38
CA ALA A 120 -8.58 -24.19 13.44
C ALA A 120 -7.38 -23.36 12.94
N SER A 121 -6.83 -23.72 11.79
CA SER A 121 -5.70 -23.00 11.18
C SER A 121 -6.07 -21.58 10.71
N GLY A 122 -7.30 -21.38 10.23
CA GLY A 122 -7.80 -20.05 9.86
C GLY A 122 -7.92 -19.13 11.07
N ARG A 123 -8.40 -19.64 12.22
CA ARG A 123 -8.43 -18.90 13.49
C ARG A 123 -7.04 -18.58 14.02
N GLU A 124 -6.08 -19.48 13.86
CA GLU A 124 -4.68 -19.23 14.26
C GLU A 124 -4.04 -18.14 13.40
N ALA A 125 -4.28 -18.15 12.08
CA ALA A 125 -3.84 -17.11 11.16
C ALA A 125 -4.44 -15.75 11.55
N ASP A 126 -5.75 -15.68 11.74
CA ASP A 126 -6.43 -14.46 12.20
C ASP A 126 -5.89 -13.96 13.54
N ALA A 127 -5.71 -14.84 14.52
CA ALA A 127 -5.15 -14.49 15.82
C ALA A 127 -3.73 -13.93 15.71
N LEU A 128 -2.90 -14.46 14.80
CA LEU A 128 -1.58 -13.91 14.51
C LEU A 128 -1.72 -12.49 13.96
N VAL A 129 -2.54 -12.27 12.92
CA VAL A 129 -2.70 -10.94 12.31
C VAL A 129 -3.24 -9.94 13.33
N CYS A 130 -4.29 -10.30 14.07
CA CYS A 130 -4.86 -9.50 15.15
C CYS A 130 -3.88 -9.19 16.28
N LYS A 131 -2.88 -10.06 16.53
CA LYS A 131 -1.81 -9.81 17.50
C LYS A 131 -0.77 -8.83 16.97
N ARG A 132 -0.49 -8.87 15.66
CA ARG A 132 0.49 -7.99 15.00
C ARG A 132 -0.04 -6.59 14.74
N LEU A 133 -1.31 -6.49 14.40
CA LEU A 133 -1.97 -5.28 13.90
C LEU A 133 -3.24 -5.00 14.69
N LYS A 134 -3.37 -3.77 15.17
CA LYS A 134 -4.54 -3.23 15.86
C LYS A 134 -5.19 -2.10 15.06
N PRO A 135 -6.50 -1.89 15.18
CA PRO A 135 -7.16 -0.71 14.62
C PRO A 135 -6.42 0.57 15.01
N GLY A 136 -6.16 1.44 14.04
CA GLY A 136 -5.37 2.66 14.22
C GLY A 136 -3.88 2.51 13.96
N ASP A 137 -3.35 1.29 13.79
CA ASP A 137 -1.93 1.10 13.50
C ASP A 137 -1.58 1.64 12.10
N PRO A 138 -0.45 2.36 11.96
CA PRO A 138 0.05 2.77 10.66
C PRO A 138 0.58 1.56 9.88
N VAL A 139 0.22 1.49 8.61
CA VAL A 139 0.63 0.45 7.67
C VAL A 139 1.09 1.08 6.36
N VAL A 140 1.90 0.35 5.60
CA VAL A 140 2.17 0.67 4.19
C VAL A 140 1.65 -0.48 3.34
N LEU A 141 0.88 -0.14 2.32
CA LEU A 141 0.33 -1.10 1.37
C LEU A 141 1.04 -0.92 0.04
N GLU A 142 1.72 -1.96 -0.41
CA GLU A 142 2.08 -2.09 -1.81
C GLU A 142 0.95 -2.82 -2.52
N THR A 143 0.29 -2.15 -3.46
CA THR A 143 -0.90 -2.70 -4.10
C THR A 143 -0.65 -3.18 -5.52
N PHE A 144 -1.49 -4.13 -5.92
CA PHE A 144 -1.44 -4.80 -7.21
C PHE A 144 -2.84 -4.81 -7.81
N ARG A 145 -2.92 -5.11 -9.11
CA ARG A 145 -4.20 -5.25 -9.81
C ARG A 145 -5.14 -6.20 -9.07
N ALA A 146 -6.43 -5.89 -9.13
CA ALA A 146 -7.46 -6.69 -8.53
C ALA A 146 -7.41 -8.15 -9.01
N ASP A 147 -7.75 -9.08 -8.12
CA ASP A 147 -8.00 -10.47 -8.47
C ASP A 147 -9.27 -10.59 -9.35
N PRO A 148 -9.57 -11.77 -9.92
CA PRO A 148 -10.76 -11.96 -10.75
C PRO A 148 -12.10 -11.63 -10.07
N TYR A 149 -12.12 -11.49 -8.73
CA TYR A 149 -13.28 -11.15 -7.93
C TYR A 149 -13.34 -9.66 -7.57
N GLY A 150 -12.47 -8.84 -8.17
CA GLY A 150 -12.42 -7.39 -7.97
C GLY A 150 -11.75 -6.95 -6.66
N ARG A 151 -11.08 -7.85 -5.94
CA ARG A 151 -10.40 -7.51 -4.68
C ARG A 151 -8.97 -7.10 -4.96
N TYR A 152 -8.54 -5.97 -4.41
CA TYR A 152 -7.14 -5.57 -4.50
C TYR A 152 -6.25 -6.52 -3.70
N LEU A 153 -5.13 -6.89 -4.33
CA LEU A 153 -4.07 -7.65 -3.69
C LEU A 153 -3.01 -6.68 -3.15
N ALA A 154 -2.47 -6.96 -1.96
CA ALA A 154 -1.45 -6.11 -1.36
C ALA A 154 -0.37 -6.88 -0.60
N HIS A 155 0.86 -6.36 -0.63
CA HIS A 155 1.80 -6.60 0.44
C HIS A 155 1.58 -5.57 1.54
N VAL A 156 1.52 -6.03 2.80
CA VAL A 156 1.26 -5.18 3.96
C VAL A 156 2.50 -5.13 4.86
N PHE A 157 2.99 -3.91 5.07
CA PHE A 157 4.13 -3.62 5.94
C PHE A 157 3.68 -2.83 7.17
N TYR A 158 4.30 -3.10 8.32
CA TYR A 158 3.94 -2.47 9.58
C TYR A 158 5.14 -2.35 10.52
N TRP A 159 5.10 -1.46 11.51
CA TRP A 159 6.24 -1.27 12.42
C TRP A 159 6.33 -2.34 13.53
N GLY A 160 5.19 -2.90 13.91
CA GLY A 160 5.06 -3.90 14.97
C GLY A 160 4.90 -3.26 16.34
N SER A 161 3.85 -3.68 17.05
CA SER A 161 3.42 -3.15 18.35
C SER A 161 4.45 -3.24 19.48
N ARG A 162 5.52 -4.04 19.31
CA ARG A 162 6.61 -4.17 20.29
C ARG A 162 7.66 -3.06 20.22
N ARG A 163 7.67 -2.27 19.14
CA ARG A 163 8.64 -1.17 18.98
C ARG A 163 8.10 0.07 19.70
N ARG A 164 8.92 0.66 20.59
CA ARG A 164 8.50 1.78 21.46
C ARG A 164 8.32 3.09 20.69
N GLU A 165 9.08 3.27 19.62
CA GLU A 165 9.05 4.47 18.80
C GLU A 165 7.97 4.37 17.71
N LYS A 166 7.31 5.49 17.42
CA LYS A 166 6.47 5.61 16.23
C LYS A 166 7.36 5.64 15.00
N ALA A 167 6.92 4.99 13.93
CA ALA A 167 7.59 5.02 12.63
C ALA A 167 6.78 5.85 11.63
N SER A 168 7.49 6.60 10.78
CA SER A 168 6.89 7.15 9.57
C SER A 168 6.55 6.05 8.58
N ALA A 169 5.71 6.35 7.60
CA ALA A 169 5.41 5.40 6.53
C ALA A 169 6.66 5.03 5.73
N GLU A 170 7.58 5.96 5.49
CA GLU A 170 8.86 5.69 4.82
C GLU A 170 9.69 4.69 5.63
N THR A 171 9.71 4.84 6.95
CA THR A 171 10.41 3.93 7.87
C THR A 171 9.76 2.54 7.88
N ILE A 172 8.43 2.47 7.80
CA ILE A 172 7.69 1.20 7.67
C ILE A 172 8.01 0.52 6.33
N LEU A 173 8.03 1.28 5.24
CA LEU A 173 8.35 0.75 3.91
C LEU A 173 9.79 0.22 3.83
N ASP A 174 10.74 0.86 4.51
CA ASP A 174 12.14 0.43 4.50
C ASP A 174 12.42 -0.73 5.48
N LYS A 175 11.96 -0.59 6.73
CA LYS A 175 12.40 -1.43 7.88
C LYS A 175 11.27 -2.12 8.63
N GLY A 176 10.03 -1.93 8.18
CA GLY A 176 8.85 -2.55 8.78
C GLY A 176 8.82 -4.06 8.59
N CYS A 177 8.11 -4.73 9.48
CA CYS A 177 7.73 -6.13 9.38
C CYS A 177 6.85 -6.38 8.16
N PHE A 178 6.99 -7.54 7.51
CA PHE A 178 6.28 -7.92 6.30
C PHE A 178 5.23 -8.99 6.64
N LEU A 179 3.97 -8.57 6.81
CA LEU A 179 2.91 -9.43 7.33
C LEU A 179 2.69 -10.69 6.48
N ASN A 180 2.70 -10.54 5.15
CA ASN A 180 2.52 -11.66 4.23
C ASN A 180 3.58 -12.75 4.47
N GLN A 181 4.86 -12.36 4.59
CA GLN A 181 5.94 -13.30 4.83
C GLN A 181 5.82 -13.97 6.21
N GLU A 182 5.43 -13.23 7.25
CA GLU A 182 5.25 -13.79 8.60
C GLU A 182 4.21 -14.93 8.64
N LEU A 183 3.14 -14.85 7.84
CA LEU A 183 2.14 -15.92 7.76
C LEU A 183 2.71 -17.20 7.12
N LEU A 184 3.54 -17.06 6.09
CA LEU A 184 4.23 -18.19 5.45
C LEU A 184 5.26 -18.81 6.40
N ASP A 185 6.07 -17.98 7.04
CA ASP A 185 7.11 -18.41 7.99
C ASP A 185 6.51 -19.15 9.19
N ALA A 186 5.32 -18.73 9.64
CA ALA A 186 4.58 -19.38 10.71
C ALA A 186 3.84 -20.66 10.27
N GLY A 187 3.80 -20.98 8.98
CA GLY A 187 3.03 -22.11 8.44
C GLY A 187 1.51 -21.91 8.54
N LEU A 188 1.04 -20.67 8.68
CA LEU A 188 -0.37 -20.31 8.83
C LEU A 188 -1.05 -19.92 7.51
N ALA A 189 -0.27 -19.87 6.43
CA ALA A 189 -0.75 -19.70 5.07
C ALA A 189 0.12 -20.50 4.09
N VAL A 190 -0.43 -20.82 2.92
CA VAL A 190 0.33 -21.40 1.81
C VAL A 190 0.61 -20.32 0.76
N ALA A 191 1.70 -20.49 -0.01
CA ALA A 191 2.03 -19.56 -1.08
C ALA A 191 1.09 -19.71 -2.28
N ARG A 192 0.78 -18.59 -2.95
CA ARG A 192 -0.15 -18.51 -4.07
C ARG A 192 0.35 -17.64 -5.23
#